data_AF-A0A2V2ZAA9-F1
#
_entry.id   AF-A0A2V2ZAA9-F1
#
_cell.length_a   1.000
_cell.length_b   1.000
_cell.length_c   1.000
_cell.angle_alpha   90.00
_cell.angle_beta   90.00
_cell.angle_gamma   90.00
#
_symmetry.space_group_name_H-M   'P 1'
#
loop_
_entity.id
_entity.type
_entity.pdbx_description
1 polymer ?
#
loop_
_entity_poly.entity_id
_entity_poly.type
_entity_poly.pdbx_seq_one_letter_code
_entity_poly.pdbx_strand_id
1 'polypeptide(L)'
;MLSVGGLFNENMKKIKLEYNLCVFLFAYLNQADLSLHRAGWTSIKELKNFYLNQVNPKDVVNFLILNADIDINKLEYFYGIKEYGFRKIILSRIYFLLGFSPVFLKDEIYYICQKLVNFAEMLEKDTEVHPLEMEKLRLELSKFSLGILRYKISYKDYSKALKIEHYMQHDGLKDIKIKEFIKKLPDPSGL
;
A
#
# COMPACT_ATOMS: atom_id res chain seq x y z
N MET A 1 -41.52 -13.03 -1.04
CA MET A 1 -40.33 -13.83 -1.42
C MET A 1 -39.17 -12.86 -1.59
N LEU A 2 -38.30 -12.76 -0.57
CA LEU A 2 -37.17 -11.83 -0.54
C LEU A 2 -36.00 -12.43 -1.31
N SER A 3 -35.60 -11.78 -2.41
CA SER A 3 -34.32 -12.04 -3.06
C SER A 3 -33.22 -11.37 -2.24
N VAL A 4 -32.57 -12.15 -1.37
CA VAL A 4 -31.32 -11.77 -0.72
C VAL A 4 -30.19 -12.26 -1.62
N GLY A 5 -29.84 -11.46 -2.63
CA GLY A 5 -28.80 -11.80 -3.60
C GLY A 5 -27.66 -10.79 -3.60
N GLY A 6 -26.46 -11.23 -3.22
CA GLY A 6 -25.22 -10.51 -3.52
C GLY A 6 -24.26 -10.24 -2.36
N LEU A 7 -24.30 -11.00 -1.26
CA LEU A 7 -23.16 -11.05 -0.35
C LEU A 7 -22.21 -12.15 -0.85
N PHE A 8 -21.05 -11.72 -1.36
CA PHE A 8 -19.99 -12.54 -1.96
C PHE A 8 -20.33 -13.10 -3.34
N ASN A 9 -19.58 -12.63 -4.33
CA ASN A 9 -19.19 -13.52 -5.40
C ASN A 9 -18.18 -14.49 -4.75
N GLU A 10 -18.62 -15.69 -4.38
CA GLU A 10 -17.86 -16.68 -3.59
C GLU A 10 -16.58 -17.17 -4.30
N ASN A 11 -16.37 -16.78 -5.56
CA ASN A 11 -15.27 -17.25 -6.42
C ASN A 11 -14.03 -16.35 -6.48
N MET A 12 -13.93 -15.27 -5.68
CA MET A 12 -12.71 -14.44 -5.69
C MET A 12 -11.64 -15.02 -4.75
N LYS A 13 -10.50 -15.43 -5.31
CA LYS A 13 -9.35 -15.98 -4.56
C LYS A 13 -8.94 -14.99 -3.46
N LYS A 14 -8.82 -15.49 -2.23
CA LYS A 14 -8.40 -14.71 -1.05
C LYS A 14 -6.93 -14.95 -0.75
N ILE A 15 -6.27 -13.94 -0.22
CA ILE A 15 -4.86 -13.96 0.17
C ILE A 15 -4.77 -13.58 1.64
N LYS A 16 -3.99 -14.33 2.41
CA LYS A 16 -3.63 -13.98 3.78
C LYS A 16 -2.24 -13.38 3.75
N LEU A 17 -2.07 -12.20 4.35
CA LEU A 17 -0.75 -11.61 4.54
C LEU A 17 -0.38 -11.66 6.01
N GLU A 18 0.93 -11.75 6.27
CA GLU A 18 1.44 -11.59 7.63
C GLU A 18 1.10 -10.20 8.17
N TYR A 19 0.80 -10.14 9.46
CA TYR A 19 0.43 -8.90 10.13
C TYR A 19 1.52 -7.82 10.00
N ASN A 20 2.79 -8.20 10.22
CA ASN A 20 3.91 -7.27 10.12
C ASN A 20 4.06 -6.71 8.70
N LEU A 21 3.81 -7.53 7.68
CA LEU A 21 3.78 -7.08 6.29
C LEU A 21 2.66 -6.06 6.05
N CYS A 22 1.47 -6.25 6.63
CA CYS A 22 0.39 -5.26 6.54
C CYS A 22 0.74 -3.93 7.21
N VAL A 23 1.41 -3.97 8.36
CA VAL A 23 1.87 -2.76 9.06
C VAL A 23 2.92 -2.02 8.24
N PHE A 24 3.91 -2.74 7.70
CA PHE A 24 4.90 -2.18 6.79
C PHE A 24 4.25 -1.58 5.55
N LEU A 25 3.36 -2.32 4.89
CA LEU A 25 2.70 -1.87 3.67
C LEU A 25 1.86 -0.60 3.93
N PHE A 26 1.17 -0.53 5.08
CA PHE A 26 0.46 0.69 5.45
C PHE A 26 1.43 1.87 5.62
N ALA A 27 2.54 1.68 6.35
CA ALA A 27 3.53 2.74 6.56
C ALA A 27 4.16 3.21 5.24
N TYR A 28 4.53 2.28 4.37
CA TYR A 28 5.11 2.56 3.05
C TYR A 28 4.16 3.35 2.16
N LEU A 29 2.90 2.91 2.05
CA LEU A 29 1.90 3.60 1.23
C LEU A 29 1.55 4.98 1.79
N ASN A 30 1.56 5.15 3.11
CA ASN A 30 1.37 6.45 3.74
C ASN A 30 2.57 7.39 3.49
N GLN A 31 3.81 6.88 3.53
CA GLN A 31 4.99 7.63 3.12
C GLN A 31 4.88 8.07 1.66
N ALA A 32 4.51 7.16 0.75
CA ALA A 32 4.36 7.46 -0.67
C ALA A 32 3.26 8.49 -0.94
N ASP A 33 2.09 8.36 -0.32
CA ASP A 33 0.98 9.33 -0.38
C ASP A 33 1.45 10.73 0.05
N LEU A 34 2.00 10.84 1.26
CA LEU A 34 2.48 12.11 1.80
C LEU A 34 3.61 12.71 0.96
N SER A 35 4.53 11.87 0.47
CA SER A 35 5.65 12.35 -0.34
C SER A 35 5.21 12.83 -1.72
N LEU A 36 4.27 12.14 -2.37
CA LEU A 36 3.65 12.59 -3.63
C LEU A 36 2.87 13.90 -3.44
N HIS A 37 2.17 14.06 -2.32
CA HIS A 37 1.51 15.32 -2.00
C HIS A 37 2.51 16.48 -1.98
N ARG A 38 3.67 16.30 -1.34
CA ARG A 38 4.72 17.32 -1.27
C ARG A 38 5.42 17.55 -2.61
N ALA A 39 5.66 16.48 -3.38
CA ALA A 39 6.23 16.56 -4.72
C ALA A 39 5.34 17.37 -5.68
N GLY A 40 4.01 17.35 -5.48
CA GLY A 40 3.08 18.20 -6.23
C GLY A 40 3.33 19.71 -6.10
N TRP A 41 4.03 20.16 -5.05
CA TRP A 41 4.43 21.55 -4.84
C TRP A 41 5.88 21.84 -5.25
N THR A 42 6.62 20.81 -5.64
CA THR A 42 8.06 20.89 -5.94
C THR A 42 8.33 20.20 -7.27
N SER A 43 9.00 19.03 -7.29
CA SER A 43 9.25 18.25 -8.50
C SER A 43 9.31 16.75 -8.23
N ILE A 44 9.04 15.95 -9.27
CA ILE A 44 9.24 14.50 -9.21
C ILE A 44 10.73 14.15 -9.05
N LYS A 45 11.63 14.98 -9.58
CA LYS A 45 13.07 14.79 -9.51
C LYS A 45 13.60 14.84 -8.08
N GLU A 46 13.11 15.79 -7.27
CA GLU A 46 13.51 15.84 -5.86
C GLU A 46 12.93 14.67 -5.06
N LEU A 47 11.70 14.25 -5.37
CA LEU A 47 11.12 13.05 -4.79
C LEU A 47 11.93 11.79 -5.13
N LYS A 48 12.41 11.66 -6.38
CA LYS A 48 13.33 10.60 -6.82
C LYS A 48 14.60 10.59 -5.95
N ASN A 49 15.21 11.76 -5.72
CA ASN A 49 16.39 11.86 -4.87
C ASN A 49 16.12 11.41 -3.43
N PHE A 50 14.96 11.75 -2.87
CA PHE A 50 14.56 11.24 -1.55
C PHE A 50 14.46 9.71 -1.54
N TYR A 51 13.85 9.11 -2.56
CA TYR A 51 13.67 7.66 -2.66
C TYR A 51 14.97 6.86 -2.92
N LEU A 52 16.08 7.51 -3.28
CA LEU A 52 17.40 6.85 -3.37
C LEU A 52 17.85 6.23 -2.04
N ASN A 53 17.39 6.78 -0.91
CA ASN A 53 17.73 6.30 0.43
C ASN A 53 16.55 5.59 1.14
N GLN A 54 15.46 5.34 0.41
CA GLN A 54 14.27 4.67 0.93
C GLN A 54 14.14 3.28 0.29
N VAL A 55 13.12 2.52 0.70
CA VAL A 55 12.82 1.23 0.03
C VAL A 55 12.29 1.52 -1.37
N ASN A 56 12.81 0.83 -2.39
CA ASN A 56 12.35 1.01 -3.76
C ASN A 56 10.92 0.44 -3.92
N PRO A 57 9.98 1.13 -4.61
CA PRO A 57 8.64 0.59 -4.81
C PRO A 57 8.62 -0.77 -5.53
N LYS A 58 9.58 -1.05 -6.44
CA LYS A 58 9.72 -2.36 -7.09
C LYS A 58 10.06 -3.46 -6.09
N ASP A 59 10.86 -3.17 -5.07
CA ASP A 59 11.17 -4.14 -4.01
C ASP A 59 9.90 -4.49 -3.21
N VAL A 60 9.08 -3.49 -2.90
CA VAL A 60 7.78 -3.71 -2.23
C VAL A 60 6.86 -4.60 -3.07
N VAL A 61 6.81 -4.38 -4.40
CA VAL A 61 6.05 -5.23 -5.33
C VAL A 61 6.57 -6.68 -5.29
N ASN A 62 7.89 -6.87 -5.37
CA ASN A 62 8.50 -8.19 -5.30
C ASN A 62 8.15 -8.91 -3.98
N PHE A 63 8.19 -8.19 -2.87
CA PHE A 63 7.77 -8.75 -1.57
C PHE A 63 6.31 -9.17 -1.57
N LEU A 64 5.41 -8.35 -2.11
CA LEU A 64 4.00 -8.71 -2.21
C LEU A 64 3.82 -9.94 -3.10
N ILE A 65 4.50 -10.02 -4.25
CA ILE A 65 4.41 -11.16 -5.17
C ILE A 65 4.80 -12.47 -4.47
N LEU A 66 5.95 -12.47 -3.79
CA LEU A 66 6.46 -13.64 -3.08
C LEU A 66 5.52 -14.09 -1.95
N ASN A 67 4.92 -13.15 -1.20
CA ASN A 67 4.05 -13.46 -0.07
C ASN A 67 2.58 -13.70 -0.44
N ALA A 68 2.18 -13.37 -1.67
CA ALA A 68 0.78 -13.35 -2.09
C ALA A 68 0.46 -14.31 -3.25
N ASP A 69 1.44 -15.05 -3.78
CA ASP A 69 1.27 -15.97 -4.93
C ASP A 69 0.60 -15.24 -6.12
N ILE A 70 1.23 -14.15 -6.54
CA ILE A 70 0.74 -13.25 -7.59
C ILE A 70 1.52 -13.50 -8.88
N ASP A 71 0.79 -13.51 -9.99
CA ASP A 71 1.35 -13.69 -11.33
C ASP A 71 1.62 -12.30 -11.92
N ILE A 72 2.89 -11.91 -12.02
CA ILE A 72 3.32 -10.57 -12.44
C ILE A 72 2.73 -10.17 -13.81
N ASN A 73 2.50 -11.16 -14.69
CA ASN A 73 1.97 -10.95 -16.04
C ASN A 73 0.51 -10.44 -16.03
N LYS A 74 -0.18 -10.49 -14.88
CA LYS A 74 -1.57 -10.04 -14.74
C LYS A 74 -1.70 -8.63 -14.15
N LEU A 75 -0.60 -7.93 -13.86
CA LEU A 75 -0.64 -6.59 -13.26
C LEU A 75 -1.21 -5.52 -14.19
N GLU A 76 -1.12 -5.70 -15.51
CA GLU A 76 -1.50 -4.68 -16.51
C GLU A 76 -3.01 -4.40 -16.58
N TYR A 77 -3.87 -5.27 -16.03
CA TYR A 77 -5.31 -5.25 -16.29
C TYR A 77 -6.19 -4.62 -15.19
N PHE A 78 -5.62 -4.00 -14.16
CA PHE A 78 -6.39 -3.54 -12.99
C PHE A 78 -6.72 -2.04 -13.04
N TYR A 79 -7.99 -1.72 -13.34
CA TYR A 79 -8.45 -0.31 -13.44
C TYR A 79 -9.00 0.27 -12.14
N GLY A 80 -9.13 -0.53 -11.07
CA GLY A 80 -9.60 -0.01 -9.79
C GLY A 80 -10.05 -1.08 -8.81
N ILE A 81 -10.15 -0.68 -7.55
CA ILE A 81 -10.79 -1.45 -6.48
C ILE A 81 -12.11 -0.81 -6.09
N LYS A 82 -13.11 -1.65 -5.80
CA LYS A 82 -14.37 -1.20 -5.21
C LYS A 82 -14.11 -0.68 -3.80
N GLU A 83 -14.86 0.36 -3.42
CA GLU A 83 -14.80 0.88 -2.05
C GLU A 83 -15.14 -0.20 -1.02
N TYR A 84 -14.49 -0.09 0.14
CA TYR A 84 -14.71 -1.01 1.25
C TYR A 84 -16.05 -0.69 1.91
N GLY A 85 -17.10 -1.43 1.53
CA GLY A 85 -18.40 -1.30 2.17
C GLY A 85 -18.32 -1.56 3.68
N PHE A 86 -19.17 -0.87 4.46
CA PHE A 86 -19.21 -0.94 5.93
C PHE A 86 -19.16 -2.36 6.50
N ARG A 87 -19.86 -3.32 5.88
CA ARG A 87 -19.83 -4.74 6.30
C ARG A 87 -18.43 -5.33 6.24
N LYS A 88 -17.65 -5.06 5.18
CA LYS A 88 -16.27 -5.55 5.03
C LYS A 88 -15.33 -4.94 6.07
N ILE A 89 -15.55 -3.67 6.43
CA ILE A 89 -14.80 -2.99 7.48
C ILE A 89 -15.02 -3.67 8.83
N ILE A 90 -16.29 -3.89 9.20
CA ILE A 90 -16.66 -4.54 10.46
C ILE A 90 -16.07 -5.96 10.52
N LEU A 91 -16.25 -6.75 9.46
CA LEU A 91 -15.68 -8.11 9.37
C LEU A 91 -14.17 -8.10 9.52
N SER A 92 -13.45 -7.19 8.84
CA SER A 92 -11.98 -7.10 8.94
C SER A 92 -11.52 -6.80 10.36
N ARG A 93 -12.22 -5.89 11.06
CA ARG A 93 -11.93 -5.57 12.46
C ARG A 93 -12.19 -6.74 13.40
N ILE A 94 -13.30 -7.45 13.22
CA ILE A 94 -13.61 -8.65 14.03
C ILE A 94 -12.54 -9.72 13.81
N TYR A 95 -12.18 -10.00 12.56
CA TYR A 95 -11.13 -10.98 12.24
C TYR A 95 -9.80 -10.63 12.92
N PHE A 96 -9.41 -9.35 12.86
CA PHE A 96 -8.23 -8.86 13.53
C PHE A 96 -8.31 -9.02 15.07
N LEU A 97 -9.45 -8.67 15.69
CA LEU A 97 -9.65 -8.82 17.14
C LEU A 97 -9.60 -10.28 17.60
N LEU A 98 -9.98 -11.22 16.74
CA LEU A 98 -9.87 -12.66 16.98
C LEU A 98 -8.47 -13.23 16.70
N GLY A 99 -7.49 -12.37 16.36
CA GLY A 99 -6.10 -12.77 16.12
C GLY A 99 -5.87 -13.44 14.76
N PHE A 100 -6.83 -13.39 13.84
CA PHE A 100 -6.64 -13.94 12.50
C PHE A 100 -5.76 -13.04 11.64
N SER A 101 -4.95 -13.67 10.78
CA SER A 101 -4.15 -12.95 9.78
C SER A 101 -5.05 -12.09 8.89
N PRO A 102 -4.62 -10.87 8.54
CA PRO A 102 -5.29 -10.03 7.56
C PRO A 102 -5.58 -10.75 6.24
N VAL A 103 -6.84 -10.69 5.80
CA VAL A 103 -7.32 -11.31 4.55
C VAL A 103 -7.62 -10.23 3.52
N PHE A 104 -7.18 -10.44 2.28
CA PHE A 104 -7.39 -9.58 1.13
C PHE A 104 -8.00 -10.36 -0.02
N LEU A 105 -8.69 -9.66 -0.92
CA LEU A 105 -9.00 -10.22 -2.23
C LEU A 105 -7.73 -10.21 -3.09
N LYS A 106 -7.56 -11.22 -3.94
CA LYS A 106 -6.40 -11.30 -4.84
C LYS A 106 -6.29 -10.05 -5.73
N ASP A 107 -7.42 -9.54 -6.21
CA ASP A 107 -7.50 -8.31 -7.00
C ASP A 107 -7.06 -7.06 -6.23
N GLU A 108 -7.28 -7.01 -4.91
CA GLU A 108 -6.81 -5.90 -4.07
C GLU A 108 -5.28 -5.86 -4.05
N ILE A 109 -4.63 -7.03 -3.98
CA ILE A 109 -3.16 -7.08 -3.99
C ILE A 109 -2.61 -6.81 -5.39
N TYR A 110 -3.22 -7.32 -6.46
CA TYR A 110 -2.83 -6.97 -7.83
C TYR A 110 -2.89 -5.45 -8.05
N TYR A 111 -3.99 -4.84 -7.63
CA TYR A 111 -4.19 -3.41 -7.77
C TYR A 111 -3.07 -2.61 -7.08
N ILE A 112 -2.74 -2.92 -5.83
CA ILE A 112 -1.71 -2.15 -5.12
C ILE A 112 -0.32 -2.40 -5.69
N CYS A 113 -0.03 -3.62 -6.16
CA CYS A 113 1.21 -3.91 -6.89
C CYS A 113 1.30 -3.05 -8.16
N GLN A 114 0.24 -2.94 -8.94
CA GLN A 114 0.22 -2.09 -10.14
C GLN A 114 0.46 -0.61 -9.78
N LYS A 115 -0.15 -0.09 -8.71
CA LYS A 115 0.08 1.31 -8.30
C LYS A 115 1.51 1.55 -7.82
N LEU A 116 2.14 0.57 -7.16
CA LEU A 116 3.55 0.64 -6.79
C LEU A 116 4.48 0.58 -8.01
N VAL A 117 4.14 -0.21 -9.05
CA VAL A 117 4.85 -0.19 -10.34
C VAL A 117 4.75 1.19 -10.99
N ASN A 118 3.54 1.74 -11.09
CA ASN A 118 3.33 3.10 -11.62
C ASN A 118 4.14 4.15 -10.83
N PHE A 119 4.25 3.97 -9.51
CA PHE A 119 5.07 4.85 -8.69
C PHE A 119 6.56 4.73 -9.02
N ALA A 120 7.08 3.51 -9.15
CA ALA A 120 8.47 3.31 -9.56
C ALA A 120 8.77 3.91 -10.94
N GLU A 121 7.91 3.67 -11.92
CA GLU A 121 8.04 4.24 -13.26
C GLU A 121 8.02 5.77 -13.23
N MET A 122 7.16 6.36 -12.37
CA MET A 122 7.10 7.80 -12.18
C MET A 122 8.40 8.37 -11.60
N LEU A 123 9.04 7.68 -10.66
CA LEU A 123 10.34 8.06 -10.12
C LEU A 123 11.48 7.88 -11.14
N GLU A 124 11.32 6.97 -12.11
CA GLU A 124 12.34 6.70 -13.13
C GLU A 124 12.32 7.72 -14.28
N LYS A 125 11.20 8.40 -14.53
CA LYS A 125 11.09 9.43 -15.57
C LYS A 125 12.17 10.51 -15.42
N ASP A 126 12.85 10.81 -16.53
CA ASP A 126 13.83 11.90 -16.61
C ASP A 126 13.18 13.27 -16.85
N THR A 127 11.93 13.27 -17.32
CA THR A 127 11.12 14.46 -17.52
C THR A 127 10.23 14.74 -16.31
N GLU A 128 9.84 16.01 -16.13
CA GLU A 128 8.83 16.36 -15.14
C GLU A 128 7.52 15.59 -15.35
N VAL A 129 6.88 15.25 -14.24
CA VAL A 129 5.60 14.57 -14.22
C VAL A 129 4.52 15.59 -13.89
N HIS A 130 3.43 15.57 -14.66
CA HIS A 130 2.34 16.50 -14.46
C HIS A 130 1.74 16.35 -13.04
N PRO A 131 1.48 17.44 -12.28
CA PRO A 131 0.94 17.36 -10.92
C PRO A 131 -0.34 16.53 -10.79
N LEU A 132 -1.21 16.58 -11.80
CA LEU A 132 -2.42 15.74 -11.84
C LEU A 132 -2.13 14.23 -11.93
N GLU A 133 -1.03 13.80 -12.56
CA GLU A 133 -0.64 12.38 -12.57
C GLU A 133 -0.18 11.94 -11.18
N MET A 134 0.62 12.79 -10.50
CA MET A 134 1.04 12.54 -9.11
C MET A 134 -0.17 12.47 -8.17
N GLU A 135 -1.11 13.42 -8.28
CA GLU A 135 -2.32 13.45 -7.45
C GLU A 135 -3.22 12.24 -7.70
N LYS A 136 -3.40 11.81 -8.95
CA LYS A 136 -4.14 10.60 -9.28
C LYS A 136 -3.53 9.38 -8.60
N LEU A 137 -2.21 9.19 -8.71
CA LEU A 137 -1.53 8.06 -8.06
C LEU A 137 -1.65 8.15 -6.54
N ARG A 138 -1.45 9.34 -5.98
CA ARG A 138 -1.58 9.61 -4.55
C ARG A 138 -2.93 9.16 -4.00
N LEU A 139 -4.02 9.55 -4.66
CA LEU A 139 -5.38 9.17 -4.26
C LEU A 139 -5.59 7.65 -4.30
N GLU A 140 -5.04 6.96 -5.29
CA GLU A 140 -5.13 5.50 -5.41
C GLU A 140 -4.35 4.78 -4.28
N LEU A 141 -3.16 5.26 -3.92
CA LEU A 141 -2.40 4.74 -2.77
C LEU A 141 -3.15 4.97 -1.45
N SER A 142 -3.69 6.19 -1.27
CA SER A 142 -4.46 6.58 -0.09
C SER A 142 -5.75 5.76 0.06
N LYS A 143 -6.43 5.49 -1.07
CA LYS A 143 -7.62 4.63 -1.12
C LYS A 143 -7.32 3.24 -0.58
N PHE A 144 -6.17 2.67 -0.94
CA PHE A 144 -5.78 1.35 -0.43
C PHE A 144 -5.36 1.40 1.05
N SER A 145 -4.49 2.34 1.42
CA SER A 145 -3.95 2.43 2.78
C SER A 145 -5.04 2.76 3.80
N LEU A 146 -5.79 3.85 3.60
CA LEU A 146 -6.81 4.31 4.52
C LEU A 146 -8.15 3.59 4.34
N GLY A 147 -8.48 3.13 3.14
CA GLY A 147 -9.74 2.45 2.84
C GLY A 147 -9.72 0.95 3.12
N ILE A 148 -8.56 0.29 3.06
CA ILE A 148 -8.44 -1.17 3.24
C ILE A 148 -7.53 -1.53 4.41
N LEU A 149 -6.25 -1.13 4.35
CA LEU A 149 -5.24 -1.60 5.31
C LEU A 149 -5.49 -1.11 6.73
N ARG A 150 -5.91 0.15 6.90
CA ARG A 150 -6.28 0.76 8.20
C ARG A 150 -7.16 -0.14 9.06
N TYR A 151 -8.07 -0.89 8.45
CA TYR A 151 -9.05 -1.71 9.17
C TYR A 151 -8.55 -3.13 9.49
N LYS A 152 -7.34 -3.46 9.05
CA LYS A 152 -6.70 -4.76 9.22
C LYS A 152 -5.46 -4.70 10.12
N ILE A 153 -5.12 -3.51 10.63
CA ILE A 153 -4.02 -3.28 11.58
C ILE A 153 -4.53 -2.69 12.88
N SER A 154 -3.76 -2.86 13.96
CA SER A 154 -4.08 -2.28 15.26
C SER A 154 -4.06 -0.76 15.21
N TYR A 155 -4.87 -0.10 16.03
CA TYR A 155 -4.84 1.37 16.15
C TYR A 155 -3.46 1.87 16.60
N LYS A 156 -2.74 1.11 17.44
CA LYS A 156 -1.39 1.45 17.90
C LYS A 156 -0.39 1.47 16.75
N ASP A 157 -0.39 0.44 15.92
CA ASP A 157 0.52 0.34 14.77
C ASP A 157 0.15 1.31 13.66
N TYR A 158 -1.15 1.52 13.42
CA TYR A 158 -1.65 2.60 12.57
C TYR A 158 -1.14 3.97 13.02
N SER A 159 -1.33 4.30 14.30
CA SER A 159 -0.88 5.59 14.87
C SER A 159 0.63 5.74 14.84
N LYS A 160 1.38 4.64 14.95
CA LYS A 160 2.83 4.61 14.76
C LYS A 160 3.18 4.90 13.30
N ALA A 161 2.55 4.22 12.35
CA ALA A 161 2.81 4.34 10.92
C ALA A 161 2.42 5.70 10.32
N LEU A 162 1.48 6.42 10.93
CA LEU A 162 1.19 7.81 10.55
C LEU A 162 2.36 8.77 10.78
N LYS A 163 3.34 8.39 11.62
CA LYS A 163 4.54 9.19 11.92
C LYS A 163 5.73 8.83 11.01
N ILE A 164 5.49 8.11 9.94
CA ILE A 164 6.51 7.70 8.99
C ILE A 164 7.20 8.93 8.38
N GLU A 165 8.53 8.86 8.26
CA GLU A 165 9.32 9.86 7.54
C GLU A 165 8.80 10.01 6.10
N HIS A 166 8.68 11.22 5.59
CA HIS A 166 8.28 11.47 4.20
C HIS A 166 9.02 12.66 3.61
N TYR A 167 9.01 12.76 2.28
CA TYR A 167 9.66 13.85 1.57
C TYR A 167 9.16 15.22 2.07
N MET A 168 10.06 16.20 2.24
CA MET A 168 9.75 17.55 2.75
C MET A 168 9.11 17.57 4.15
N GLN A 169 9.31 16.52 4.95
CA GLN A 169 8.92 16.55 6.35
C GLN A 169 9.78 17.56 7.14
N HIS A 170 9.15 18.29 8.04
CA HIS A 170 9.84 19.28 8.89
C HIS A 170 10.75 18.60 9.93
N ASP A 171 12.03 18.99 10.00
CA ASP A 171 13.08 18.38 10.82
C ASP A 171 12.78 18.34 12.34
N GLY A 172 11.93 19.26 12.83
CA GLY A 172 11.50 19.29 14.23
C GLY A 172 10.45 18.24 14.63
N LEU A 173 9.94 17.45 13.68
CA LEU A 173 8.93 16.42 13.96
C LEU A 173 9.60 15.07 14.24
N LYS A 174 9.18 14.42 15.33
CA LYS A 174 9.61 13.04 15.61
C LYS A 174 9.04 12.10 14.56
N ASP A 175 9.88 11.68 13.63
CA ASP A 175 9.58 10.72 12.59
C ASP A 175 10.00 9.30 12.98
N ILE A 176 9.59 8.35 12.14
CA ILE A 176 9.97 6.95 12.25
C ILE A 176 10.45 6.54 10.87
N LYS A 177 11.63 5.94 10.80
CA LYS A 177 12.18 5.53 9.50
C LYS A 177 11.47 4.32 8.95
N ILE A 178 11.35 4.20 7.62
CA ILE A 178 10.63 3.07 6.99
C ILE A 178 11.21 1.72 7.40
N LYS A 179 12.54 1.66 7.56
CA LYS A 179 13.28 0.49 8.03
C LYS A 179 12.86 -0.01 9.43
N GLU A 180 12.25 0.83 10.27
CA GLU A 180 11.76 0.38 11.59
C GLU A 180 10.48 -0.45 11.52
N PHE A 181 9.76 -0.38 10.39
CA PHE A 181 8.60 -1.23 10.12
C PHE A 181 9.02 -2.56 9.48
N ILE A 182 10.27 -2.67 9.05
CA ILE A 182 10.88 -3.84 8.45
C ILE A 182 11.51 -4.70 9.55
N LYS A 183 10.69 -5.48 10.26
CA LYS A 183 11.22 -6.41 11.28
C LYS A 183 11.71 -7.74 10.69
N LYS A 184 11.25 -8.09 9.49
CA LYS A 184 11.73 -9.18 8.63
C LYS A 184 11.33 -8.81 7.18
N LEU A 185 12.27 -8.37 6.34
CA LEU A 185 12.10 -8.67 4.91
C LEU A 185 12.28 -10.19 4.82
N PRO A 186 11.44 -10.93 4.08
CA PRO A 186 11.86 -12.22 3.57
C PRO A 186 13.20 -12.00 2.89
N ASP A 187 14.22 -12.76 3.29
CA ASP A 187 15.55 -12.64 2.73
C ASP A 187 15.47 -12.92 1.22
N PRO A 188 15.82 -11.97 0.33
CA PRO A 188 15.82 -12.24 -1.11
C PRO A 188 16.91 -13.22 -1.53
N SER A 189 17.82 -13.60 -0.62
CA SER A 189 18.90 -14.58 -0.86
C SER A 189 18.45 -16.05 -0.81
N GLY A 190 17.14 -16.31 -0.85
CA GLY A 190 16.57 -17.65 -1.10
C GLY A 190 16.30 -17.97 -2.57
N LEU A 191 16.77 -17.15 -3.51
CA LEU A 191 16.76 -17.40 -4.96
C LEU A 191 18.10 -17.96 -5.44
#